data_AF-A0A953B6E2-F1
#
_entry.id   AF-A0A953B6E2-F1
#
_cell.length_a   1.000
_cell.length_b   1.000
_cell.length_c   1.000
_cell.angle_alpha   90.00
_cell.angle_beta   90.00
_cell.angle_gamma   90.00
#
_symmetry.space_group_name_H-M   'P 1'
#
loop_
_entity.id
_entity.type
_entity.pdbx_description
1 polymer ?
#
loop_
_entity_poly.entity_id
_entity_poly.type
_entity_poly.pdbx_seq_one_letter_code
_entity_poly.pdbx_strand_id
1 'polypeptide(L)'
;PMPDPSVPAAQRALALPNAPVLVAGLTHASWLEPTGEILLMAHGEAATRVRTRPPVVCHLPATARRIGAERFAAYDVLELFAFVRPARFCLPTPRGLARALGLPLPATLEGEAEALREAMRRLLAELAGEGDDGALTPAAIRRLRAAARTMIAGGWLWGPAVMEALGETPGERMGRPGAGLDVWEWLPEWSEHAPPPPPGHVPVEPVEARRRLAELLGEDAEPRPQQADYASAVSRAFVPHREIGRPNMVLAEAGTGVGKTLGYIAPASLWAERNDGAVWISTYTRNLQHQIDGELDRLYRDPAVKARKAVVRKGRENYLCLLNLEEAVRAIPGRPQDAVPLGLMARWAAQTRDGDMVGGDFPGWLADVLGRGRSLGLTDRRGECVYSACPHYHRCFIERSVRRARRAEIVVANHALVMVQAALAGALGEAEEGGTLPTRYVFDEGHHV
;
A
#
# COMPACT_ATOMS: atom_id res chain seq x y z
N PRO A 1 -8.50 -38.80 21.11
CA PRO A 1 -9.03 -39.39 19.86
C PRO A 1 -8.22 -38.89 18.65
N MET A 2 -7.50 -39.80 18.00
CA MET A 2 -6.82 -39.50 16.73
C MET A 2 -7.88 -39.18 15.66
N PRO A 3 -7.72 -38.12 14.84
CA PRO A 3 -8.68 -37.80 13.81
C PRO A 3 -8.65 -38.85 12.69
N ASP A 4 -9.83 -39.25 12.23
CA ASP A 4 -10.06 -40.22 11.15
C ASP A 4 -9.50 -39.68 9.81
N PRO A 5 -8.62 -40.42 9.12
CA PRO A 5 -8.01 -39.99 7.86
C PRO A 5 -8.95 -40.04 6.64
N SER A 6 -10.21 -40.46 6.80
CA SER A 6 -11.18 -40.62 5.71
C SER A 6 -12.11 -39.42 5.46
N VAL A 7 -12.01 -38.34 6.23
CA VAL A 7 -12.81 -37.13 6.03
C VAL A 7 -12.17 -36.26 4.91
N PRO A 8 -12.92 -35.89 3.85
CA PRO A 8 -12.45 -34.92 2.85
C PRO A 8 -11.97 -33.64 3.56
N ALA A 9 -10.86 -33.05 3.10
CA ALA A 9 -10.23 -31.88 3.71
C ALA A 9 -11.20 -30.68 3.95
N ALA A 10 -12.34 -30.66 3.27
CA ALA A 10 -13.38 -29.62 3.32
C ALA A 10 -14.26 -29.61 4.60
N GLN A 11 -13.95 -30.39 5.65
CA GLN A 11 -14.72 -30.41 6.91
C GLN A 11 -13.87 -30.46 8.18
N ARG A 12 -12.59 -30.08 8.14
CA ARG A 12 -11.87 -29.78 9.38
C ARG A 12 -12.36 -28.44 9.91
N ALA A 13 -13.17 -28.46 10.97
CA ALA A 13 -13.52 -27.24 11.69
C ALA A 13 -12.24 -26.54 12.13
N LEU A 14 -11.94 -25.38 11.52
CA LEU A 14 -10.73 -24.61 11.84
C LEU A 14 -10.70 -24.30 13.34
N ALA A 15 -9.63 -24.70 14.03
CA ALA A 15 -9.47 -24.40 15.43
C ALA A 15 -9.23 -22.90 15.62
N LEU A 16 -10.26 -22.20 16.11
CA LEU A 16 -10.11 -20.84 16.58
C LEU A 16 -9.38 -20.84 17.93
N PRO A 17 -8.55 -19.82 18.22
CA PRO A 17 -7.94 -19.71 19.54
C PRO A 17 -9.03 -19.64 20.62
N ASN A 18 -8.81 -20.35 21.73
CA ASN A 18 -9.71 -20.32 22.90
C ASN A 18 -9.53 -19.02 23.71
N ALA A 19 -9.71 -17.88 23.04
CA ALA A 19 -9.47 -16.54 23.56
C ALA A 19 -10.77 -15.71 23.50
N PRO A 20 -11.03 -14.87 24.51
CA PRO A 20 -12.17 -13.97 24.50
C PRO A 20 -11.93 -12.85 23.50
N VAL A 21 -12.99 -12.26 22.95
CA VAL A 21 -12.89 -11.10 22.06
C VAL A 21 -13.18 -9.83 22.86
N LEU A 22 -12.26 -8.87 22.80
CA LEU A 22 -12.39 -7.57 23.45
C LEU A 22 -12.57 -6.47 22.38
N VAL A 23 -13.66 -5.71 22.50
CA VAL A 23 -13.88 -4.48 21.72
C VAL A 23 -14.09 -3.32 22.67
N ALA A 24 -13.26 -2.29 22.56
CA ALA A 24 -13.30 -1.12 23.43
C ALA A 24 -14.09 0.03 22.77
N GLY A 25 -15.28 0.30 23.29
CA GLY A 25 -16.14 1.41 22.86
C GLY A 25 -15.78 2.74 23.53
N LEU A 26 -16.65 3.74 23.39
CA LEU A 26 -16.42 5.08 23.94
C LEU A 26 -16.46 5.12 25.48
N THR A 27 -17.42 4.43 26.10
CA THR A 27 -17.68 4.50 27.55
C THR A 27 -17.47 3.15 28.27
N HIS A 28 -17.55 2.05 27.53
CA HIS A 28 -17.45 0.69 28.05
C HIS A 28 -16.77 -0.21 27.01
N ALA A 29 -16.49 -1.46 27.39
CA ALA A 29 -15.94 -2.49 26.53
C ALA A 29 -16.88 -3.69 26.48
N SER A 30 -16.90 -4.38 25.34
CA SER A 30 -17.56 -5.67 25.16
C SER A 30 -16.50 -6.78 25.27
N TRP A 31 -16.80 -7.80 26.08
CA TRP A 31 -15.99 -8.98 26.28
C TRP A 31 -16.81 -10.21 25.95
N LEU A 32 -16.46 -10.85 24.84
CA LEU A 32 -17.17 -11.99 24.30
C LEU A 32 -16.37 -13.27 24.58
N GLU A 33 -16.86 -14.10 25.48
CA GLU A 33 -16.25 -15.37 25.86
C GLU A 33 -16.33 -16.39 24.70
N PRO A 34 -15.38 -17.34 24.60
CA PRO A 34 -15.43 -18.42 23.59
C PRO A 34 -16.70 -19.26 23.64
N THR A 35 -17.35 -19.34 24.81
CA THR A 35 -18.65 -20.00 24.99
C THR A 35 -19.81 -19.29 24.29
N GLY A 36 -19.63 -18.03 23.90
CA GLY A 36 -20.66 -17.18 23.28
C GLY A 36 -21.25 -16.12 24.21
N GLU A 37 -20.95 -16.15 25.50
CA GLU A 37 -21.44 -15.15 26.46
C GLU A 37 -20.78 -13.78 26.24
N ILE A 38 -21.58 -12.72 26.22
CA ILE A 38 -21.11 -11.33 26.07
C ILE A 38 -21.32 -10.58 27.37
N LEU A 39 -20.24 -9.94 27.85
CA LEU A 39 -20.23 -9.10 29.04
C LEU A 39 -19.84 -7.67 28.64
N LEU A 40 -20.68 -6.70 29.02
CA LEU A 40 -20.30 -5.29 28.97
C LEU A 40 -19.63 -4.90 30.28
N MET A 41 -18.51 -4.20 30.19
CA MET A 41 -17.73 -3.82 31.37
C MET A 41 -17.09 -2.44 31.24
N ALA A 42 -16.75 -1.85 32.38
CA ALA A 42 -15.96 -0.63 32.41
C ALA A 42 -14.52 -0.88 31.89
N HIS A 43 -13.89 0.16 31.34
CA HIS A 43 -12.52 0.08 30.81
C HIS A 43 -11.49 -0.42 31.84
N GLY A 44 -11.59 -0.01 33.11
CA GLY A 44 -10.68 -0.47 34.17
C GLY A 44 -10.80 -1.96 34.48
N GLU A 45 -12.00 -2.54 34.34
CA GLU A 45 -12.19 -3.99 34.46
C GLU A 45 -11.57 -4.71 33.27
N ALA A 46 -11.82 -4.23 32.05
CA ALA A 46 -11.18 -4.77 30.84
C ALA A 46 -9.65 -4.72 30.95
N ALA A 47 -9.08 -3.60 31.37
CA ALA A 47 -7.64 -3.42 31.60
C ALA A 47 -7.07 -4.39 32.64
N THR A 48 -7.90 -4.87 33.58
CA THR A 48 -7.51 -5.91 34.54
C THR A 48 -7.56 -7.30 33.94
N ARG A 49 -8.61 -7.64 33.18
CA ARG A 49 -8.77 -8.96 32.55
C ARG A 49 -7.70 -9.25 31.51
N VAL A 50 -7.27 -8.26 30.73
CA VAL A 50 -6.24 -8.46 29.68
C VAL A 50 -4.87 -8.87 30.23
N ARG A 51 -4.59 -8.65 31.53
CA ARG A 51 -3.32 -9.04 32.16
C ARG A 51 -3.19 -10.55 32.38
N THR A 52 -4.32 -11.25 32.52
CA THR A 52 -4.32 -12.69 32.85
C THR A 52 -4.66 -13.55 31.64
N ARG A 53 -5.42 -13.02 30.67
CA ARG A 53 -5.86 -13.78 29.50
C ARG A 53 -5.76 -12.92 28.24
N PRO A 54 -4.86 -13.28 27.29
CA PRO A 54 -4.74 -12.60 26.00
C PRO A 54 -6.07 -12.63 25.22
N PRO A 55 -6.71 -11.47 24.95
CA PRO A 55 -7.92 -11.44 24.14
C PRO A 55 -7.60 -11.34 22.64
N VAL A 56 -8.60 -11.61 21.82
CA VAL A 56 -8.68 -11.15 20.43
C VAL A 56 -9.07 -9.68 20.42
N VAL A 57 -8.36 -8.86 19.66
CA VAL A 57 -8.62 -7.42 19.54
C VAL A 57 -8.53 -6.98 18.08
N CYS A 58 -9.03 -5.78 17.79
CA CYS A 58 -8.73 -5.08 16.55
C CYS A 58 -7.90 -3.85 16.88
N HIS A 59 -6.65 -3.80 16.40
CA HIS A 59 -5.74 -2.70 16.66
C HIS A 59 -5.33 -2.60 18.14
N LEU A 60 -4.37 -3.43 18.55
CA LEU A 60 -3.87 -3.51 19.92
C LEU A 60 -3.41 -2.15 20.49
N PRO A 61 -2.61 -1.32 19.78
CA PRO A 61 -2.25 0.02 20.28
C PRO A 61 -3.47 0.90 20.60
N ALA A 62 -4.48 0.91 19.74
CA ALA A 62 -5.68 1.70 19.94
C ALA A 62 -6.53 1.14 21.10
N THR A 63 -6.65 -0.19 21.18
CA THR A 63 -7.39 -0.87 22.25
C THR A 63 -6.75 -0.63 23.62
N ALA A 64 -5.43 -0.80 23.75
CA ALA A 64 -4.69 -0.57 24.99
C ALA A 64 -4.84 0.90 25.47
N ARG A 65 -4.68 1.87 24.56
CA ARG A 65 -4.93 3.29 24.85
C ARG A 65 -6.37 3.53 25.31
N ARG A 66 -7.36 2.90 24.64
CA ARG A 66 -8.79 3.10 24.93
C ARG A 66 -9.16 2.63 26.33
N ILE A 67 -8.64 1.48 26.76
CA ILE A 67 -8.97 0.91 28.07
C ILE A 67 -8.03 1.40 29.19
N GLY A 68 -7.05 2.26 28.87
CA GLY A 68 -6.07 2.76 29.84
C GLY A 68 -5.08 1.69 30.33
N ALA A 69 -4.71 0.73 29.48
CA ALA A 69 -3.75 -0.32 29.78
C ALA A 69 -2.40 -0.09 29.09
N GLU A 70 -1.33 -0.61 29.66
CA GLU A 70 -0.07 -0.84 28.94
C GLU A 70 -0.27 -1.85 27.80
N ARG A 71 0.68 -1.94 26.87
CA ARG A 71 0.64 -2.98 25.82
C ARG A 71 0.64 -4.38 26.47
N PHE A 72 -0.29 -5.22 26.05
CA PHE A 72 -0.47 -6.60 26.52
C PHE A 72 -0.42 -7.59 25.35
N ALA A 73 -0.25 -8.87 25.64
CA ALA A 73 -0.30 -9.93 24.63
C ALA A 73 -1.75 -10.10 24.12
N ALA A 74 -1.95 -10.07 22.80
CA ALA A 74 -3.27 -10.17 22.21
C ALA A 74 -3.22 -10.81 20.81
N TYR A 75 -4.31 -11.47 20.43
CA TYR A 75 -4.55 -11.90 19.06
C TYR A 75 -5.09 -10.70 18.27
N ASP A 76 -4.21 -9.84 17.75
CA ASP A 76 -4.64 -8.68 16.97
C ASP A 76 -5.08 -9.13 15.57
N VAL A 77 -6.37 -8.99 15.26
CA VAL A 77 -6.95 -9.40 13.98
C VAL A 77 -6.34 -8.62 12.81
N LEU A 78 -5.80 -7.41 13.04
CA LEU A 78 -5.11 -6.67 11.99
C LEU A 78 -3.76 -7.28 11.61
N GLU A 79 -3.06 -7.95 12.53
CA GLU A 79 -1.86 -8.73 12.21
C GLU A 79 -2.22 -9.93 11.33
N LEU A 80 -3.27 -10.66 11.69
CA LEU A 80 -3.78 -11.76 10.89
C LEU A 80 -4.23 -11.27 9.50
N PHE A 81 -4.96 -10.16 9.43
CA PHE A 81 -5.37 -9.55 8.17
C PHE A 81 -4.17 -9.17 7.30
N ALA A 82 -3.15 -8.48 7.85
CA ALA A 82 -1.94 -8.14 7.11
C ALA A 82 -1.15 -9.38 6.67
N PHE A 83 -1.20 -10.47 7.44
CA PHE A 83 -0.59 -11.73 7.05
C PHE A 83 -1.35 -12.42 5.92
N VAL A 84 -2.69 -12.51 5.98
CA VAL A 84 -3.49 -13.23 4.98
C VAL A 84 -3.69 -12.40 3.70
N ARG A 85 -4.05 -11.12 3.85
CA ARG A 85 -4.35 -10.16 2.79
C ARG A 85 -3.37 -8.98 2.79
N PRO A 86 -2.05 -9.23 2.60
CA PRO A 86 -1.06 -8.14 2.55
C PRO A 86 -1.36 -7.15 1.43
N ALA A 87 -1.00 -5.88 1.64
CA ALA A 87 -1.21 -4.78 0.69
C ALA A 87 -2.68 -4.54 0.27
N ARG A 88 -3.66 -5.11 0.99
CA ARG A 88 -5.08 -4.81 0.82
C ARG A 88 -5.52 -3.73 1.81
N PHE A 89 -6.35 -2.82 1.35
CA PHE A 89 -6.89 -1.74 2.18
C PHE A 89 -7.89 -2.28 3.21
N CYS A 90 -7.78 -1.82 4.45
CA CYS A 90 -8.75 -2.04 5.52
C CYS A 90 -8.71 -0.87 6.50
N LEU A 91 -9.88 -0.38 6.92
CA LEU A 91 -9.97 0.53 8.06
C LEU A 91 -9.71 -0.27 9.35
N PRO A 92 -8.89 0.24 10.30
CA PRO A 92 -8.43 -0.53 11.46
C PRO A 92 -9.46 -0.52 12.59
N THR A 93 -10.67 -0.99 12.29
CA THR A 93 -11.82 -1.08 13.19
C THR A 93 -12.58 -2.39 12.92
N PRO A 94 -13.35 -2.92 13.89
CA PRO A 94 -14.19 -4.11 13.64
C PRO A 94 -15.12 -3.94 12.44
N ARG A 95 -15.81 -2.80 12.33
CA ARG A 95 -16.66 -2.47 11.17
C ARG A 95 -15.86 -2.36 9.86
N GLY A 96 -14.64 -1.84 9.93
CA GLY A 96 -13.71 -1.75 8.80
C GLY A 96 -13.27 -3.11 8.28
N LEU A 97 -12.90 -4.01 9.18
CA LEU A 97 -12.58 -5.42 8.88
C LEU A 97 -13.80 -6.14 8.31
N ALA A 98 -14.97 -5.99 8.92
CA ALA A 98 -16.21 -6.58 8.40
C ALA A 98 -16.47 -6.16 6.96
N ARG A 99 -16.33 -4.86 6.64
CA ARG A 99 -16.44 -4.35 5.27
C ARG A 99 -15.39 -4.96 4.34
N ALA A 100 -14.12 -4.99 4.74
CA ALA A 100 -13.03 -5.50 3.91
C ALA A 100 -13.16 -7.02 3.62
N LEU A 101 -13.84 -7.76 4.50
CA LEU A 101 -14.07 -9.19 4.39
C LEU A 101 -15.45 -9.54 3.82
N GLY A 102 -16.30 -8.55 3.49
CA GLY A 102 -17.65 -8.79 2.99
C GLY A 102 -18.63 -9.33 4.02
N LEU A 103 -18.38 -9.10 5.32
CA LEU A 103 -19.22 -9.55 6.43
C LEU A 103 -20.34 -8.53 6.74
N PRO A 104 -21.43 -8.96 7.41
CA PRO A 104 -22.44 -8.05 7.94
C PRO A 104 -21.82 -6.93 8.79
N LEU A 105 -22.23 -5.69 8.54
CA LEU A 105 -21.65 -4.54 9.24
C LEU A 105 -22.25 -4.43 10.65
N PRO A 106 -21.42 -4.49 11.71
CA PRO A 106 -21.92 -4.39 13.07
C PRO A 106 -22.44 -2.97 13.36
N ALA A 107 -23.49 -2.91 14.18
CA ALA A 107 -24.12 -1.66 14.64
C ALA A 107 -23.95 -1.41 16.16
N THR A 108 -23.61 -2.46 16.92
CA THR A 108 -23.40 -2.39 18.37
C THR A 108 -22.03 -2.95 18.76
N LEU A 109 -21.60 -2.71 19.99
CA LEU A 109 -20.28 -3.14 20.47
C LEU A 109 -20.18 -4.67 20.59
N GLU A 110 -21.29 -5.33 20.93
CA GLU A 110 -21.49 -6.77 20.93
C GLU A 110 -21.37 -7.33 19.51
N GLY A 111 -22.08 -6.73 18.56
CA GLY A 111 -21.99 -7.09 17.16
C GLY A 111 -20.58 -6.88 16.60
N GLU A 112 -19.84 -5.88 17.07
CA GLU A 112 -18.42 -5.71 16.72
C GLU A 112 -17.56 -6.86 17.23
N ALA A 113 -17.78 -7.35 18.45
CA ALA A 113 -17.06 -8.51 18.98
C ALA A 113 -17.38 -9.80 18.21
N GLU A 114 -18.65 -10.01 17.85
CA GLU A 114 -19.06 -11.11 16.98
C GLU A 114 -18.44 -10.99 15.58
N ALA A 115 -18.42 -9.79 15.00
CA ALA A 115 -17.81 -9.53 13.70
C ALA A 115 -16.30 -9.81 13.70
N LEU A 116 -15.57 -9.54 14.79
CA LEU A 116 -14.16 -9.92 14.91
C LEU A 116 -13.96 -11.43 14.98
N ARG A 117 -14.85 -12.15 15.67
CA ARG A 117 -14.82 -13.62 15.69
C ARG A 117 -15.06 -14.20 14.31
N GLU A 118 -15.99 -13.62 13.54
CA GLU A 118 -16.23 -14.01 12.15
C GLU A 118 -15.04 -13.66 11.25
N ALA A 119 -14.47 -12.47 11.42
CA ALA A 119 -13.31 -12.02 10.67
C ALA A 119 -12.11 -12.98 10.80
N MET A 120 -11.77 -13.40 12.02
CA MET A 120 -10.67 -14.37 12.21
C MET A 120 -10.96 -15.73 11.56
N ARG A 121 -12.22 -16.20 11.61
CA ARG A 121 -12.60 -17.46 10.97
C ARG A 121 -12.47 -17.36 9.46
N ARG A 122 -12.99 -16.29 8.85
CA ARG A 122 -12.89 -16.07 7.40
C ARG A 122 -11.43 -15.98 6.94
N LEU A 123 -10.59 -15.26 7.67
CA LEU A 123 -9.16 -15.14 7.36
C LEU A 123 -8.41 -16.48 7.46
N LEU A 124 -8.70 -17.30 8.46
CA LEU A 124 -8.10 -18.65 8.59
C LEU A 124 -8.63 -19.61 7.52
N ALA A 125 -9.92 -19.50 7.16
CA ALA A 125 -10.52 -20.30 6.09
C ALA A 125 -9.90 -19.98 4.72
N GLU A 126 -9.57 -18.71 4.45
CA GLU A 126 -8.82 -18.33 3.25
C GLU A 126 -7.45 -19.01 3.18
N LEU A 127 -6.72 -19.10 4.30
CA LEU A 127 -5.44 -19.82 4.35
C LEU A 127 -5.60 -21.34 4.13
N ALA A 128 -6.73 -21.90 4.52
CA ALA A 128 -7.09 -23.30 4.29
C ALA A 128 -7.58 -23.59 2.86
N GLY A 129 -7.69 -22.56 2.01
CA GLY A 129 -8.13 -22.69 0.61
C GLY A 129 -9.64 -22.60 0.41
N GLU A 130 -10.40 -22.16 1.41
CA GLU A 130 -11.85 -21.93 1.35
C GLU A 130 -12.22 -20.49 0.96
N GLY A 131 -11.25 -19.72 0.45
CA GLY A 131 -11.41 -18.33 0.05
C GLY A 131 -11.87 -18.13 -1.40
N ASP A 132 -12.37 -16.93 -1.69
CA ASP A 132 -12.84 -16.55 -3.03
C ASP A 132 -11.67 -16.37 -4.04
N ASP A 133 -10.46 -16.10 -3.54
CA ASP A 133 -9.25 -15.82 -4.33
C ASP A 133 -8.56 -17.10 -4.89
N GLY A 134 -9.18 -18.28 -4.72
CA GLY A 134 -8.65 -19.57 -5.16
C GLY A 134 -7.60 -20.17 -4.23
N ALA A 135 -7.25 -21.44 -4.49
CA ALA A 135 -6.31 -22.17 -3.63
C ALA A 135 -4.87 -21.65 -3.76
N LEU A 136 -4.18 -21.54 -2.62
CA LEU A 136 -2.76 -21.18 -2.56
C LEU A 136 -1.91 -22.23 -3.29
N THR A 137 -0.93 -21.77 -4.08
CA THR A 137 0.02 -22.69 -4.72
C THR A 137 0.89 -23.40 -3.67
N PRO A 138 1.39 -24.62 -3.93
CA PRO A 138 2.28 -25.31 -3.00
C PRO A 138 3.54 -24.50 -2.64
N ALA A 139 4.05 -23.68 -3.56
CA ALA A 139 5.17 -22.79 -3.31
C ALA A 139 4.80 -21.64 -2.35
N ALA A 140 3.61 -21.06 -2.50
CA ALA A 140 3.10 -20.03 -1.59
C ALA A 140 2.90 -20.61 -0.17
N ILE A 141 2.29 -21.80 -0.06
CA ILE A 141 2.09 -22.48 1.23
C ILE A 141 3.42 -22.70 1.95
N ARG A 142 4.45 -23.21 1.26
CA ARG A 142 5.79 -23.40 1.87
C ARG A 142 6.39 -22.09 2.41
N ARG A 143 6.25 -20.99 1.66
CA ARG A 143 6.75 -19.67 2.08
C ARG A 143 5.99 -19.14 3.29
N LEU A 144 4.67 -19.25 3.29
CA LEU A 144 3.82 -18.83 4.40
C LEU A 144 4.12 -19.62 5.67
N ARG A 145 4.28 -20.95 5.58
CA ARG A 145 4.69 -21.79 6.70
C ARG A 145 6.06 -21.39 7.25
N ALA A 146 7.04 -21.14 6.37
CA ALA A 146 8.36 -20.69 6.81
C ALA A 146 8.31 -19.35 7.55
N ALA A 147 7.58 -18.37 7.00
CA ALA A 147 7.38 -17.07 7.63
C ALA A 147 6.67 -17.21 8.99
N ALA A 148 5.57 -17.96 9.04
CA ALA A 148 4.81 -18.19 10.26
C ALA A 148 5.65 -18.89 11.35
N ARG A 149 6.50 -19.87 11.01
CA ARG A 149 7.45 -20.47 11.98
C ARG A 149 8.44 -19.45 12.54
N THR A 150 9.00 -18.60 11.68
CA THR A 150 9.89 -17.52 12.12
C THR A 150 9.14 -16.56 13.07
N MET A 151 7.90 -16.22 12.76
CA MET A 151 7.06 -15.36 13.60
C MET A 151 6.66 -16.04 14.92
N ILE A 152 6.39 -17.36 14.93
CA ILE A 152 6.13 -18.17 16.13
C ILE A 152 7.34 -18.11 17.08
N ALA A 153 8.55 -18.25 16.55
CA ALA A 153 9.77 -18.13 17.36
C ALA A 153 9.93 -16.74 18.00
N GLY A 154 9.33 -15.70 17.41
CA GLY A 154 9.23 -14.35 17.97
C GLY A 154 8.00 -14.08 18.83
N GLY A 155 7.18 -15.10 19.13
CA GLY A 155 6.01 -14.99 20.01
C GLY A 155 4.69 -14.64 19.33
N TRP A 156 4.55 -14.86 18.02
CA TRP A 156 3.29 -14.58 17.32
C TRP A 156 2.15 -15.51 17.75
N LEU A 157 1.13 -14.95 18.40
CA LEU A 157 0.03 -15.72 18.98
C LEU A 157 -0.86 -16.42 17.93
N TRP A 158 -1.02 -15.82 16.73
CA TRP A 158 -1.78 -16.44 15.64
C TRP A 158 -1.07 -17.64 15.00
N GLY A 159 0.23 -17.79 15.25
CA GLY A 159 1.08 -18.78 14.59
C GLY A 159 0.50 -20.20 14.56
N PRO A 160 0.12 -20.80 15.70
CA PRO A 160 -0.46 -22.15 15.73
C PRO A 160 -1.70 -22.31 14.82
N ALA A 161 -2.65 -21.37 14.90
CA ALA A 161 -3.88 -21.41 14.09
C ALA A 161 -3.57 -21.23 12.59
N VAL A 162 -2.61 -20.37 12.26
CA VAL A 162 -2.14 -20.16 10.88
C VAL A 162 -1.44 -21.41 10.33
N MET A 163 -0.60 -22.08 11.13
CA MET A 163 0.06 -23.31 10.69
C MET A 163 -0.92 -24.45 10.48
N GLU A 164 -1.92 -24.59 11.35
CA GLU A 164 -3.01 -25.56 11.19
C GLU A 164 -3.83 -25.28 9.93
N ALA A 165 -4.24 -24.03 9.71
CA ALA A 165 -4.97 -23.61 8.51
C ALA A 165 -4.16 -23.88 7.23
N LEU A 166 -2.85 -23.66 7.27
CA LEU A 166 -1.95 -23.97 6.16
C LEU A 166 -1.69 -25.48 6.00
N GLY A 167 -2.24 -26.34 6.85
CA GLY A 167 -2.13 -27.80 6.78
C GLY A 167 -0.76 -28.36 7.18
N GLU A 168 -0.05 -27.71 8.11
CA GLU A 168 1.23 -28.24 8.62
C GLU A 168 1.06 -29.64 9.22
N THR A 169 1.94 -30.56 8.82
CA THR A 169 2.05 -31.88 9.44
C THR A 169 3.12 -31.89 10.53
N PRO A 170 2.87 -32.58 11.67
CA PRO A 170 3.88 -32.77 12.71
C PRO A 170 5.20 -33.34 12.16
N GLY A 171 6.34 -32.72 12.48
CA GLY A 171 7.67 -33.21 12.12
C GLY A 171 8.39 -32.45 11.01
N GLU A 172 7.79 -31.42 10.40
CA GLU A 172 8.51 -30.52 9.51
C GLU A 172 9.60 -29.74 10.29
N ARG A 173 10.86 -29.80 9.80
CA ARG A 173 12.00 -29.18 10.48
C ARG A 173 11.86 -27.66 10.54
N MET A 174 12.22 -27.09 11.70
CA MET A 174 12.40 -25.65 11.85
C MET A 174 13.47 -25.15 10.87
N GLY A 175 13.15 -24.12 10.09
CA GLY A 175 14.10 -23.48 9.17
C GLY A 175 15.15 -22.65 9.91
N ARG A 176 16.09 -22.06 9.17
CA ARG A 176 16.98 -21.04 9.73
C ARG A 176 16.18 -19.85 10.30
N PRO A 177 16.69 -19.12 11.31
CA PRO A 177 16.10 -17.84 11.70
C PRO A 177 15.92 -16.92 10.49
N GLY A 178 14.78 -16.25 10.41
CA GLY A 178 14.43 -15.39 9.27
C GLY A 178 13.92 -16.13 8.03
N ALA A 179 13.89 -17.47 8.02
CA ALA A 179 13.42 -18.23 6.87
C ALA A 179 11.99 -17.83 6.47
N GLY A 180 11.79 -17.63 5.16
CA GLY A 180 10.51 -17.21 4.59
C GLY A 180 10.29 -15.70 4.63
N LEU A 181 11.20 -14.91 5.20
CA LEU A 181 11.16 -13.45 5.19
C LEU A 181 12.05 -12.84 4.09
N ASP A 182 12.78 -13.67 3.35
CA ASP A 182 13.78 -13.28 2.34
C ASP A 182 13.15 -12.83 1.02
N VAL A 183 12.23 -11.85 1.08
CA VAL A 183 11.38 -11.43 -0.05
C VAL A 183 12.14 -11.06 -1.32
N TRP A 184 13.36 -10.56 -1.16
CA TRP A 184 14.27 -10.23 -2.25
C TRP A 184 14.70 -11.43 -3.10
N GLU A 185 14.57 -12.67 -2.63
CA GLU A 185 14.92 -13.86 -3.42
C GLU A 185 13.90 -14.17 -4.53
N TRP A 186 12.68 -13.64 -4.46
CA TRP A 186 11.61 -13.95 -5.41
C TRP A 186 10.85 -12.75 -5.94
N LEU A 187 11.23 -11.53 -5.55
CA LEU A 187 10.72 -10.34 -6.22
C LEU A 187 11.19 -10.32 -7.68
N PRO A 188 10.30 -9.90 -8.61
CA PRO A 188 10.65 -9.82 -10.02
C PRO A 188 11.77 -8.80 -10.22
N GLU A 189 12.76 -9.18 -11.01
CA GLU A 189 13.80 -8.27 -11.44
C GLU A 189 13.29 -7.37 -12.56
N TRP A 190 13.66 -6.09 -12.52
CA TRP A 190 13.50 -5.22 -13.66
C TRP A 190 14.67 -5.41 -14.62
N SER A 191 14.40 -5.28 -15.91
CA SER A 191 15.40 -5.25 -16.96
C SER A 191 15.57 -3.83 -17.51
N GLU A 192 16.80 -3.49 -17.89
CA GLU A 192 17.05 -2.26 -18.62
C GLU A 192 16.50 -2.43 -20.04
N HIS A 193 15.88 -1.38 -20.55
CA HIS A 193 15.38 -1.36 -21.92
C HIS A 193 15.92 -0.12 -22.63
N ALA A 194 15.97 -0.15 -23.96
CA ALA A 194 16.35 1.02 -24.72
C ALA A 194 15.49 2.25 -24.33
N PRO A 195 16.11 3.45 -24.21
CA PRO A 195 15.36 4.67 -23.95
C PRO A 195 14.34 4.88 -25.08
N PRO A 196 13.14 5.40 -24.76
CA PRO A 196 12.18 5.75 -25.80
C PRO A 196 12.77 6.82 -26.72
N PRO A 197 12.32 6.88 -27.99
CA PRO A 197 12.67 8.01 -28.86
C PRO A 197 12.21 9.33 -28.24
N PRO A 198 12.80 10.47 -28.65
CA PRO A 198 12.33 11.78 -28.23
C PRO A 198 10.82 11.95 -28.51
N PRO A 199 10.05 12.57 -27.60
CA PRO A 199 8.62 12.77 -27.80
C PRO A 199 8.31 13.60 -29.05
N GLY A 200 7.16 13.32 -29.65
CA GLY A 200 6.60 14.12 -30.73
C GLY A 200 6.22 15.55 -30.31
N HIS A 201 5.75 16.33 -31.28
CA HIS A 201 5.33 17.73 -31.09
C HIS A 201 3.92 18.01 -31.63
N VAL A 202 3.07 17.00 -31.74
CA VAL A 202 1.66 17.15 -32.13
C VAL A 202 0.92 17.97 -31.08
N PRO A 203 0.30 19.10 -31.44
CA PRO A 203 -0.43 19.95 -30.49
C PRO A 203 -1.71 19.28 -29.97
N VAL A 204 -2.25 19.85 -28.90
CA VAL A 204 -3.59 19.53 -28.38
C VAL A 204 -4.51 20.71 -28.63
N GLU A 205 -5.52 20.52 -29.50
CA GLU A 205 -6.45 21.58 -29.82
C GLU A 205 -7.45 21.82 -28.67
N PRO A 206 -7.90 23.07 -28.43
CA PRO A 206 -8.80 23.37 -27.33
C PRO A 206 -10.11 22.58 -27.36
N VAL A 207 -10.65 22.30 -28.55
CA VAL A 207 -11.86 21.49 -28.74
C VAL A 207 -11.64 20.04 -28.31
N GLU A 208 -10.45 19.51 -28.57
CA GLU A 208 -10.08 18.13 -28.20
C GLU A 208 -9.91 18.01 -26.69
N ALA A 209 -9.30 19.01 -26.05
CA ALA A 209 -9.19 19.07 -24.58
C ALA A 209 -10.57 19.07 -23.91
N ARG A 210 -11.53 19.85 -24.44
CA ARG A 210 -12.93 19.84 -23.96
C ARG A 210 -13.59 18.47 -24.15
N ARG A 211 -13.40 17.84 -25.31
CA ARG A 211 -13.95 16.50 -25.59
C ARG A 211 -13.38 15.46 -24.62
N ARG A 212 -12.05 15.42 -24.42
CA ARG A 212 -11.41 14.50 -23.47
C ARG A 212 -11.87 14.75 -22.03
N LEU A 213 -12.05 16.01 -21.62
CA LEU A 213 -12.61 16.32 -20.31
C LEU A 213 -14.03 15.73 -20.15
N ALA A 214 -14.89 15.88 -21.16
CA ALA A 214 -16.24 15.29 -21.13
C ALA A 214 -16.20 13.75 -21.04
N GLU A 215 -15.30 13.10 -21.78
CA GLU A 215 -15.06 11.64 -21.69
C GLU A 215 -14.65 11.20 -20.27
N LEU A 216 -13.79 11.98 -19.61
CA LEU A 216 -13.33 11.70 -18.24
C LEU A 216 -14.41 11.92 -17.18
N LEU A 217 -15.28 12.92 -17.38
CA LEU A 217 -16.37 13.24 -16.46
C LEU A 217 -17.52 12.21 -16.56
N GLY A 218 -17.78 11.67 -17.76
CA GLY A 218 -18.89 10.76 -18.03
C GLY A 218 -20.19 11.47 -18.37
N GLU A 219 -21.18 10.70 -18.85
CA GLU A 219 -22.44 11.22 -19.39
C GLU A 219 -23.36 11.85 -18.33
N ASP A 220 -23.29 11.39 -17.07
CA ASP A 220 -24.11 11.88 -15.96
C ASP A 220 -23.52 13.12 -15.25
N ALA A 221 -22.42 13.66 -15.76
CA ALA A 221 -21.73 14.77 -15.11
C ALA A 221 -22.51 16.09 -15.24
N GLU A 222 -22.60 16.81 -14.13
CA GLU A 222 -23.14 18.17 -14.12
C GLU A 222 -22.35 19.09 -15.08
N PRO A 223 -23.03 19.85 -15.95
CA PRO A 223 -22.34 20.73 -16.90
C PRO A 223 -21.62 21.87 -16.16
N ARG A 224 -20.30 21.95 -16.35
CA ARG A 224 -19.43 22.98 -15.75
C ARG A 224 -18.68 23.74 -16.84
N PRO A 225 -19.28 24.78 -17.45
CA PRO A 225 -18.64 25.54 -18.54
C PRO A 225 -17.26 26.08 -18.17
N GLN A 226 -17.11 26.56 -16.93
CA GLN A 226 -15.85 27.09 -16.40
C GLN A 226 -14.71 26.04 -16.40
N GLN A 227 -15.03 24.76 -16.14
CA GLN A 227 -14.06 23.67 -16.18
C GLN A 227 -13.62 23.36 -17.61
N ALA A 228 -14.57 23.38 -18.55
CA ALA A 228 -14.29 23.20 -19.97
C ALA A 228 -13.47 24.37 -20.55
N ASP A 229 -13.79 25.60 -20.15
CA ASP A 229 -13.02 26.80 -20.52
C ASP A 229 -11.61 26.74 -19.93
N TYR A 230 -11.47 26.28 -18.69
CA TYR A 230 -10.17 26.05 -18.06
C TYR A 230 -9.34 25.00 -18.85
N ALA A 231 -9.90 23.83 -19.16
CA ALA A 231 -9.22 22.79 -19.94
C ALA A 231 -8.79 23.29 -21.33
N SER A 232 -9.66 24.07 -21.98
CA SER A 232 -9.43 24.73 -23.25
C SER A 232 -8.32 25.80 -23.17
N ALA A 233 -8.17 26.49 -22.05
CA ALA A 233 -7.16 27.51 -21.85
C ALA A 233 -5.78 26.88 -21.60
N VAL A 234 -5.71 25.86 -20.73
CA VAL A 234 -4.44 25.20 -20.38
C VAL A 234 -3.91 24.30 -21.50
N SER A 235 -4.73 23.90 -22.48
CA SER A 235 -4.25 23.16 -23.67
C SER A 235 -3.21 23.95 -24.48
N ARG A 236 -3.20 25.29 -24.36
CA ARG A 236 -2.20 26.15 -25.01
C ARG A 236 -0.77 25.88 -24.54
N ALA A 237 -0.57 25.29 -23.36
CA ALA A 237 0.75 24.87 -22.89
C ALA A 237 1.32 23.69 -23.70
N PHE A 238 0.46 22.96 -24.43
CA PHE A 238 0.82 21.75 -25.18
C PHE A 238 1.00 22.00 -26.69
N VAL A 239 1.13 23.27 -27.11
CA VAL A 239 1.50 23.59 -28.50
C VAL A 239 3.03 23.62 -28.69
N PRO A 240 3.54 23.44 -29.92
CA PRO A 240 4.96 23.61 -30.22
C PRO A 240 5.49 24.99 -29.85
N HIS A 241 6.77 25.06 -29.49
CA HIS A 241 7.46 26.33 -29.27
C HIS A 241 7.45 27.15 -30.56
N ARG A 242 7.05 28.42 -30.46
CA ARG A 242 7.07 29.35 -31.59
C ARG A 242 8.45 29.97 -31.80
N GLU A 243 9.23 30.11 -30.73
CA GLU A 243 10.54 30.77 -30.71
C GLU A 243 11.53 29.97 -29.85
N ILE A 244 12.77 29.86 -30.31
CA ILE A 244 13.87 29.24 -29.56
C ILE A 244 14.16 30.07 -28.31
N GLY A 245 14.35 29.42 -27.17
CA GLY A 245 14.71 30.08 -25.91
C GLY A 245 13.54 30.72 -25.15
N ARG A 246 12.30 30.68 -25.68
CA ARG A 246 11.11 31.12 -24.94
C ARG A 246 10.32 29.93 -24.36
N PRO A 247 9.96 29.96 -23.07
CA PRO A 247 9.10 28.93 -22.51
C PRO A 247 7.71 29.02 -23.14
N ASN A 248 7.12 27.86 -23.45
CA ASN A 248 5.68 27.79 -23.69
C ASN A 248 4.99 27.51 -22.35
N MET A 249 4.38 28.53 -21.76
CA MET A 249 3.82 28.47 -20.42
C MET A 249 2.42 29.07 -20.39
N VAL A 250 1.54 28.45 -19.63
CA VAL A 250 0.23 28.99 -19.27
C VAL A 250 0.18 29.12 -17.76
N LEU A 251 -0.12 30.32 -17.27
CA LEU A 251 -0.50 30.55 -15.90
C LEU A 251 -2.03 30.67 -15.85
N ALA A 252 -2.69 29.76 -15.14
CA ALA A 252 -4.13 29.74 -15.03
C ALA A 252 -4.53 29.72 -13.56
N GLU A 253 -5.33 30.70 -13.16
CA GLU A 253 -6.01 30.71 -11.87
C GLU A 253 -7.42 30.16 -12.05
N ALA A 254 -7.80 29.22 -11.19
CA ALA A 254 -9.15 28.68 -11.17
C ALA A 254 -9.61 28.54 -9.73
N GLY A 255 -10.86 28.93 -9.48
CA GLY A 255 -11.48 28.85 -8.16
C GLY A 255 -11.50 27.42 -7.61
N THR A 256 -11.54 27.30 -6.29
CA THR A 256 -11.74 26.00 -5.62
C THR A 256 -13.03 25.34 -6.10
N GLY A 257 -13.01 24.03 -6.33
CA GLY A 257 -14.19 23.28 -6.77
C GLY A 257 -14.49 23.31 -8.28
N VAL A 258 -13.76 24.11 -9.07
CA VAL A 258 -13.92 24.16 -10.54
C VAL A 258 -13.54 22.83 -11.22
N GLY A 259 -12.84 21.93 -10.52
CA GLY A 259 -12.38 20.66 -11.09
C GLY A 259 -11.08 20.80 -11.87
N LYS A 260 -10.15 21.60 -11.33
CA LYS A 260 -8.81 21.88 -11.89
C LYS A 260 -8.09 20.61 -12.33
N THR A 261 -8.12 19.57 -11.50
CA THR A 261 -7.40 18.32 -11.70
C THR A 261 -7.73 17.64 -13.03
N LEU A 262 -9.00 17.34 -13.28
CA LEU A 262 -9.40 16.79 -14.58
C LEU A 262 -9.20 17.78 -15.73
N GLY A 263 -9.33 19.08 -15.44
CA GLY A 263 -9.13 20.15 -16.42
C GLY A 263 -7.72 20.18 -17.02
N TYR A 264 -6.67 19.94 -16.22
CA TYR A 264 -5.29 19.81 -16.75
C TYR A 264 -4.93 18.37 -17.15
N ILE A 265 -5.53 17.34 -16.55
CA ILE A 265 -5.30 15.93 -16.94
C ILE A 265 -5.77 15.70 -18.38
N ALA A 266 -6.90 16.28 -18.79
CA ALA A 266 -7.46 16.07 -20.12
C ALA A 266 -6.50 16.44 -21.27
N PRO A 267 -5.97 17.69 -21.36
CA PRO A 267 -4.99 18.02 -22.39
C PRO A 267 -3.64 17.33 -22.17
N ALA A 268 -3.23 17.06 -20.92
CA ALA A 268 -1.98 16.34 -20.63
C ALA A 268 -2.01 14.91 -21.17
N SER A 269 -3.10 14.17 -20.98
CA SER A 269 -3.24 12.79 -21.46
C SER A 269 -3.28 12.73 -22.98
N LEU A 270 -3.99 13.67 -23.64
CA LEU A 270 -4.01 13.76 -25.10
C LEU A 270 -2.62 14.00 -25.68
N TRP A 271 -1.85 14.91 -25.05
CA TRP A 271 -0.49 15.18 -25.49
C TRP A 271 0.40 13.94 -25.32
N ALA A 272 0.32 13.28 -24.16
CA ALA A 272 1.12 12.09 -23.87
C ALA A 272 0.84 10.94 -24.85
N GLU A 273 -0.44 10.66 -25.13
CA GLU A 273 -0.88 9.61 -26.07
C GLU A 273 -0.42 9.85 -27.52
N ARG A 274 -0.36 11.11 -27.96
CA ARG A 274 0.01 11.45 -29.35
C ARG A 274 1.50 11.51 -29.60
N ASN A 275 2.25 11.83 -28.56
CA ASN A 275 3.65 12.20 -28.68
C ASN A 275 4.58 11.17 -28.06
N ASP A 276 4.05 10.04 -27.55
CA ASP A 276 4.82 9.00 -26.87
C ASP A 276 5.75 9.60 -25.79
N GLY A 277 5.23 10.58 -25.05
CA GLY A 277 5.99 11.39 -24.09
C GLY A 277 5.30 11.50 -22.73
N ALA A 278 6.09 11.61 -21.67
CA ALA A 278 5.59 11.76 -20.31
C ALA A 278 5.22 13.23 -20.01
N VAL A 279 4.04 13.44 -19.43
CA VAL A 279 3.69 14.71 -18.76
C VAL A 279 3.84 14.57 -17.25
N TRP A 280 4.63 15.45 -16.66
CA TRP A 280 4.88 15.47 -15.22
C TRP A 280 3.94 16.42 -14.51
N ILE A 281 3.08 15.87 -13.65
CA ILE A 281 2.16 16.63 -12.80
C ILE A 281 2.80 16.75 -11.42
N SER A 282 3.27 17.95 -11.11
CA SER A 282 3.86 18.30 -9.82
C SER A 282 2.79 18.92 -8.92
N THR A 283 2.68 18.46 -7.67
CA THR A 283 1.76 19.04 -6.66
C THR A 283 2.45 19.19 -5.30
N TYR A 284 1.82 19.90 -4.37
CA TYR A 284 2.47 20.28 -3.11
C TYR A 284 2.56 19.12 -2.10
N THR A 285 1.45 18.42 -1.83
CA THR A 285 1.38 17.43 -0.74
C THR A 285 1.24 16.00 -1.23
N ARG A 286 1.54 15.02 -0.36
CA ARG A 286 1.30 13.60 -0.64
C ARG A 286 -0.17 13.26 -0.80
N ASN A 287 -1.03 13.86 0.02
CA ASN A 287 -2.46 13.65 -0.07
C ASN A 287 -2.99 14.14 -1.43
N LEU A 288 -2.49 15.28 -1.93
CA LEU A 288 -2.82 15.77 -3.28
C LEU A 288 -2.31 14.79 -4.36
N GLN A 289 -1.11 14.24 -4.24
CA GLN A 289 -0.63 13.21 -5.17
C GLN A 289 -1.56 11.99 -5.21
N HIS A 290 -2.09 11.56 -4.07
CA HIS A 290 -3.05 10.44 -4.01
C HIS A 290 -4.41 10.79 -4.58
N GLN A 291 -4.88 12.02 -4.36
CA GLN A 291 -6.10 12.51 -5.00
C GLN A 291 -5.94 12.52 -6.52
N ILE A 292 -4.82 13.03 -7.04
CA ILE A 292 -4.51 13.02 -8.47
C ILE A 292 -4.40 11.57 -8.99
N ASP A 293 -3.73 10.67 -8.27
CA ASP A 293 -3.68 9.24 -8.65
C ASP A 293 -5.08 8.64 -8.75
N GLY A 294 -5.96 8.89 -7.78
CA GLY A 294 -7.36 8.45 -7.83
C GLY A 294 -8.14 9.03 -9.01
N GLU A 295 -7.92 10.30 -9.34
CA GLU A 295 -8.50 10.93 -10.52
C GLU A 295 -8.04 10.27 -11.84
N LEU A 296 -6.82 9.74 -11.90
CA LEU A 296 -6.32 8.98 -13.04
C LEU A 296 -7.04 7.63 -13.24
N ASP A 297 -7.81 7.13 -12.28
CA ASP A 297 -8.67 5.94 -12.50
C ASP A 297 -9.76 6.21 -13.55
N ARG A 298 -10.18 7.48 -13.71
CA ARG A 298 -11.13 7.89 -14.77
C ARG A 298 -10.49 7.80 -16.16
N LEU A 299 -9.20 8.10 -16.25
CA LEU A 299 -8.42 8.01 -17.50
C LEU A 299 -8.03 6.56 -17.82
N TYR A 300 -7.58 5.81 -16.82
CA TYR A 300 -7.15 4.42 -16.96
C TYR A 300 -8.03 3.48 -16.13
N ARG A 301 -9.21 3.14 -16.68
CA ARG A 301 -10.21 2.30 -15.99
C ARG A 301 -9.71 0.91 -15.62
N ASP A 302 -8.81 0.34 -16.43
CA ASP A 302 -8.14 -0.93 -16.13
C ASP A 302 -6.91 -0.66 -15.23
N PRO A 303 -6.87 -1.18 -13.99
CA PRO A 303 -5.73 -1.02 -13.09
C PRO A 303 -4.40 -1.51 -13.67
N ALA A 304 -4.41 -2.54 -14.51
CA ALA A 304 -3.21 -3.05 -15.17
C ALA A 304 -2.68 -2.07 -16.21
N VAL A 305 -3.57 -1.36 -16.92
CA VAL A 305 -3.21 -0.27 -17.84
C VAL A 305 -2.69 0.93 -17.04
N LYS A 306 -3.41 1.34 -15.98
CA LYS A 306 -2.98 2.43 -15.09
C LYS A 306 -1.58 2.20 -14.56
N ALA A 307 -1.29 0.99 -14.06
CA ALA A 307 0.04 0.65 -13.55
C ALA A 307 1.13 0.79 -14.62
N ARG A 308 0.84 0.60 -15.91
CA ARG A 308 1.84 0.82 -16.97
C ARG A 308 1.99 2.29 -17.34
N LYS A 309 0.89 3.04 -17.39
CA LYS A 309 0.83 4.38 -17.97
C LYS A 309 0.93 5.54 -16.98
N ALA A 310 0.61 5.30 -15.71
CA ALA A 310 0.68 6.28 -14.63
C ALA A 310 1.66 5.83 -13.53
N VAL A 311 2.50 6.76 -13.07
CA VAL A 311 3.47 6.49 -12.00
C VAL A 311 3.48 7.64 -11.00
N VAL A 312 3.34 7.30 -9.71
CA VAL A 312 3.56 8.24 -8.60
C VAL A 312 5.02 8.15 -8.15
N ARG A 313 5.70 9.29 -8.06
CA ARG A 313 7.11 9.43 -7.70
C ARG A 313 7.26 10.25 -6.42
N LYS A 314 8.03 9.72 -5.48
CA LYS A 314 8.35 10.36 -4.20
C LYS A 314 9.86 10.33 -3.95
N GLY A 315 10.31 11.02 -2.90
CA GLY A 315 11.68 10.87 -2.40
C GLY A 315 11.96 9.43 -1.94
N ARG A 316 13.25 9.05 -1.94
CA ARG A 316 13.73 7.69 -1.61
C ARG A 316 13.32 7.25 -0.21
N GLU A 317 13.20 8.20 0.71
CA GLU A 317 12.80 8.02 2.11
C GLU A 317 11.35 7.56 2.32
N ASN A 318 10.61 7.35 1.23
CA ASN A 318 9.22 6.90 1.22
C ASN A 318 9.04 5.49 0.69
N TYR A 319 10.11 4.88 0.19
CA TYR A 319 10.06 3.53 -0.31
C TYR A 319 10.79 2.58 0.63
N LEU A 320 10.31 1.35 0.72
CA LEU A 320 11.02 0.29 1.44
C LEU A 320 12.39 0.05 0.80
N CYS A 321 13.44 0.07 1.61
CA CYS A 321 14.78 -0.38 1.23
C CYS A 321 14.90 -1.88 1.50
N LEU A 322 15.05 -2.68 0.44
CA LEU A 322 15.23 -4.14 0.56
C LEU A 322 16.51 -4.51 1.32
N LEU A 323 17.56 -3.69 1.23
CA LEU A 323 18.79 -3.89 1.99
C LEU A 323 18.55 -3.71 3.49
N ASN A 324 17.87 -2.62 3.90
CA ASN A 324 17.55 -2.37 5.30
C ASN A 324 16.62 -3.46 5.86
N LEU A 325 15.68 -3.98 5.04
CA LEU A 325 14.84 -5.11 5.42
C LEU A 325 15.67 -6.39 5.62
N GLU A 326 16.59 -6.71 4.71
CA GLU A 326 17.46 -7.87 4.84
C GLU A 326 18.34 -7.81 6.08
N GLU A 327 18.96 -6.66 6.36
CA GLU A 327 19.76 -6.44 7.57
C GLU A 327 18.92 -6.64 8.84
N ALA A 328 17.69 -6.12 8.86
CA ALA A 328 16.77 -6.30 9.97
C ALA A 328 16.39 -7.78 10.16
N VAL A 329 16.13 -8.51 9.08
CA VAL A 329 15.83 -9.95 9.13
C VAL A 329 17.03 -10.75 9.64
N ARG A 330 18.25 -10.42 9.21
CA ARG A 330 19.48 -11.06 9.69
C ARG A 330 19.74 -10.82 11.18
N ALA A 331 19.22 -9.73 11.75
CA ALA A 331 19.35 -9.40 13.16
C ALA A 331 18.38 -10.15 14.09
N ILE A 332 17.39 -10.88 13.54
CA ILE A 332 16.36 -11.61 14.32
C ILE A 332 16.95 -12.54 15.40
N PRO A 333 18.03 -13.32 15.19
CA PRO A 333 18.59 -14.17 16.25
C PRO A 333 18.96 -13.43 17.54
N GLY A 334 19.42 -12.17 17.42
CA GLY A 334 19.71 -11.32 18.58
C GLY A 334 18.52 -10.48 19.05
N ARG A 335 17.42 -10.46 18.28
CA ARG A 335 16.23 -9.62 18.50
C ARG A 335 14.95 -10.39 18.10
N PRO A 336 14.64 -11.52 18.75
CA PRO A 336 13.54 -12.40 18.34
C PRO A 336 12.17 -11.70 18.32
N GLN A 337 11.96 -10.68 19.16
CA GLN A 337 10.77 -9.83 19.17
C GLN A 337 10.53 -9.05 17.86
N ASP A 338 11.55 -8.94 16.99
CA ASP A 338 11.42 -8.29 15.69
C ASP A 338 10.87 -9.25 14.62
N ALA A 339 10.77 -10.56 14.89
CA ALA A 339 10.33 -11.54 13.90
C ALA A 339 8.88 -11.34 13.42
N VAL A 340 7.95 -11.02 14.34
CA VAL A 340 6.54 -10.74 13.99
C VAL A 340 6.41 -9.50 13.09
N PRO A 341 6.92 -8.32 13.47
CA PRO A 341 6.79 -7.14 12.63
C PRO A 341 7.54 -7.27 11.30
N LEU A 342 8.74 -7.86 11.28
CA LEU A 342 9.47 -8.10 10.03
C LEU A 342 8.78 -9.16 9.16
N GLY A 343 8.09 -10.13 9.76
CA GLY A 343 7.25 -11.07 9.04
C GLY A 343 6.11 -10.39 8.29
N LEU A 344 5.39 -9.48 8.96
CA LEU A 344 4.35 -8.68 8.33
C LEU A 344 4.90 -7.72 7.27
N MET A 345 6.08 -7.13 7.50
CA MET A 345 6.77 -6.33 6.47
C MET A 345 7.13 -7.16 5.24
N ALA A 346 7.65 -8.38 5.41
CA ALA A 346 7.99 -9.27 4.30
C ALA A 346 6.73 -9.72 3.53
N ARG A 347 5.62 -9.99 4.24
CA ARG A 347 4.31 -10.28 3.62
C ARG A 347 3.83 -9.13 2.75
N TRP A 348 3.90 -7.89 3.26
CA TRP A 348 3.55 -6.69 2.48
C TRP A 348 4.50 -6.47 1.30
N ALA A 349 5.82 -6.53 1.53
CA ALA A 349 6.83 -6.31 0.50
C ALA A 349 6.71 -7.30 -0.67
N ALA A 350 6.21 -8.51 -0.43
CA ALA A 350 6.01 -9.51 -1.48
C ALA A 350 4.86 -9.14 -2.43
N GLN A 351 3.90 -8.34 -1.97
CA GLN A 351 2.64 -8.07 -2.69
C GLN A 351 2.43 -6.59 -3.04
N THR A 352 3.24 -5.69 -2.49
CA THR A 352 3.16 -4.26 -2.78
C THR A 352 3.41 -3.95 -4.26
N ARG A 353 2.61 -3.02 -4.79
CA ARG A 353 2.66 -2.51 -6.17
C ARG A 353 3.99 -1.83 -6.47
N ASP A 354 4.48 -1.02 -5.55
CA ASP A 354 5.58 -0.09 -5.78
C ASP A 354 6.47 0.15 -4.55
N GLY A 355 6.21 -0.51 -3.42
CA GLY A 355 7.01 -0.37 -2.20
C GLY A 355 6.85 0.97 -1.50
N ASP A 356 5.80 1.74 -1.82
CA ASP A 356 5.50 3.04 -1.22
C ASP A 356 4.95 2.88 0.20
N MET A 357 5.80 3.25 1.16
CA MET A 357 5.53 3.19 2.60
C MET A 357 4.64 4.34 3.11
N VAL A 358 4.36 5.35 2.28
CA VAL A 358 3.66 6.57 2.72
C VAL A 358 2.46 6.88 1.84
N GLY A 359 1.37 6.18 2.15
CA GLY A 359 0.05 6.29 1.52
C GLY A 359 -0.04 5.61 0.15
N GLY A 360 0.90 4.73 -0.18
CA GLY A 360 0.66 3.67 -1.15
C GLY A 360 -0.23 2.58 -0.55
N ASP A 361 0.04 1.33 -0.92
CA ASP A 361 -0.65 0.16 -0.37
C ASP A 361 -0.15 -0.29 1.01
N PHE A 362 0.85 0.42 1.59
CA PHE A 362 1.27 0.24 2.97
C PHE A 362 0.25 0.87 3.93
N PRO A 363 -0.50 0.08 4.74
CA PRO A 363 -1.53 0.65 5.59
C PRO A 363 -0.94 1.47 6.73
N GLY A 364 -1.43 2.69 6.95
CA GLY A 364 -0.92 3.57 8.01
C GLY A 364 -1.02 2.98 9.42
N TRP A 365 -2.06 2.18 9.68
CA TRP A 365 -2.21 1.46 10.95
C TRP A 365 -1.16 0.38 11.16
N LEU A 366 -0.59 -0.19 10.09
CA LEU A 366 0.46 -1.21 10.20
C LEU A 366 1.72 -0.57 10.81
N ALA A 367 2.07 0.66 10.45
CA ALA A 367 3.16 1.39 11.14
C ALA A 367 2.94 1.56 12.65
N ASP A 368 1.70 1.80 13.11
CA ASP A 368 1.39 1.93 14.55
C ASP A 368 1.49 0.56 15.26
N VAL A 369 1.07 -0.52 14.61
CA VAL A 369 1.22 -1.89 15.15
C VAL A 369 2.71 -2.28 15.24
N LEU A 370 3.45 -2.18 14.12
CA LEU A 370 4.84 -2.64 14.02
C LEU A 370 5.84 -1.73 14.75
N GLY A 371 5.48 -0.47 14.94
CA GLY A 371 6.37 0.57 15.44
C GLY A 371 7.36 1.08 14.38
N ARG A 372 7.84 2.31 14.56
CA ARG A 372 8.63 3.03 13.56
C ARG A 372 9.89 2.28 13.13
N GLY A 373 10.65 1.71 14.08
CA GLY A 373 11.94 1.07 13.78
C GLY A 373 11.85 -0.17 12.89
N ARG A 374 10.71 -0.86 12.86
CA ARG A 374 10.48 -2.09 12.09
C ARG A 374 9.60 -1.86 10.86
N SER A 375 9.28 -0.61 10.55
CA SER A 375 8.42 -0.23 9.42
C SER A 375 9.03 0.97 8.69
N LEU A 376 8.63 2.18 9.04
CA LEU A 376 9.10 3.42 8.44
C LEU A 376 10.60 3.69 8.64
N GLY A 377 11.26 2.97 9.54
CA GLY A 377 12.71 2.98 9.74
C GLY A 377 13.48 2.14 8.72
N LEU A 378 12.78 1.34 7.90
CA LEU A 378 13.36 0.51 6.84
C LEU A 378 13.46 1.24 5.49
N THR A 379 13.22 2.56 5.47
CA THR A 379 13.37 3.42 4.30
C THR A 379 14.75 4.08 4.28
N ASP A 380 15.24 4.48 3.10
CA ASP A 380 16.50 5.22 2.93
C ASP A 380 16.38 6.67 3.44
N ARG A 381 16.81 6.95 4.67
CA ARG A 381 16.59 8.26 5.34
C ARG A 381 17.86 9.04 5.63
N ARG A 382 18.99 8.35 5.70
CA ARG A 382 20.29 8.94 6.05
C ARG A 382 21.15 9.13 4.79
N GLY A 383 20.60 8.86 3.61
CA GLY A 383 21.37 8.84 2.37
C GLY A 383 22.32 7.65 2.31
N GLU A 384 21.97 6.56 2.99
CA GLU A 384 22.78 5.34 3.06
C GLU A 384 22.76 4.52 1.77
N CYS A 385 21.92 4.89 0.79
CA CYS A 385 21.82 4.11 -0.42
C CYS A 385 23.11 4.10 -1.24
N VAL A 386 23.57 2.88 -1.54
CA VAL A 386 24.76 2.61 -2.36
C VAL A 386 24.44 2.44 -3.86
N TYR A 387 23.22 2.82 -4.29
CA TYR A 387 22.76 2.81 -5.68
C TYR A 387 23.02 1.49 -6.41
N SER A 388 23.79 1.51 -7.50
CA SER A 388 24.11 0.36 -8.35
C SER A 388 24.96 -0.70 -7.66
N ALA A 389 25.64 -0.37 -6.56
CA ALA A 389 26.38 -1.34 -5.75
C ALA A 389 25.48 -2.15 -4.81
N CYS A 390 24.19 -1.82 -4.71
CA CYS A 390 23.25 -2.54 -3.87
C CYS A 390 22.98 -3.95 -4.45
N PRO A 391 23.08 -5.04 -3.66
CA PRO A 391 22.78 -6.39 -4.14
C PRO A 391 21.32 -6.56 -4.60
N HIS A 392 20.42 -5.68 -4.13
CA HIS A 392 19.01 -5.67 -4.48
C HIS A 392 18.65 -4.68 -5.58
N TYR A 393 19.64 -4.08 -6.27
CA TYR A 393 19.42 -3.01 -7.25
C TYR A 393 18.37 -3.39 -8.31
N HIS A 394 18.47 -4.59 -8.89
CA HIS A 394 17.54 -5.10 -9.90
C HIS A 394 16.14 -5.43 -9.37
N ARG A 395 15.92 -5.40 -8.06
CA ARG A 395 14.62 -5.63 -7.40
C ARG A 395 14.13 -4.41 -6.62
N CYS A 396 14.93 -3.34 -6.59
CA CYS A 396 14.69 -2.16 -5.78
C CYS A 396 13.43 -1.42 -6.25
N PHE A 397 12.51 -1.19 -5.30
CA PHE A 397 11.26 -0.47 -5.54
C PHE A 397 11.47 0.94 -6.10
N ILE A 398 12.46 1.66 -5.58
CA ILE A 398 12.82 3.01 -6.00
C ILE A 398 13.26 2.98 -7.47
N GLU A 399 14.19 2.10 -7.80
CA GLU A 399 14.79 1.97 -9.12
C GLU A 399 13.80 1.47 -10.17
N ARG A 400 12.89 0.57 -9.78
CA ARG A 400 11.75 0.15 -10.57
C ARG A 400 10.80 1.32 -10.86
N SER A 401 10.54 2.18 -9.87
CA SER A 401 9.69 3.37 -10.02
C SER A 401 10.34 4.42 -10.94
N VAL A 402 11.66 4.66 -10.84
CA VAL A 402 12.42 5.52 -11.76
C VAL A 402 12.22 5.05 -13.21
N ARG A 403 12.44 3.76 -13.48
CA ARG A 403 12.36 3.20 -14.83
C ARG A 403 10.94 3.19 -15.39
N ARG A 404 9.95 2.89 -14.56
CA ARG A 404 8.54 2.99 -14.95
C ARG A 404 8.17 4.42 -15.34
N ALA A 405 8.65 5.43 -14.61
CA ALA A 405 8.36 6.83 -14.92
C ALA A 405 8.91 7.27 -16.29
N ARG A 406 10.01 6.68 -16.76
CA ARG A 406 10.57 6.96 -18.11
C ARG A 406 9.65 6.53 -19.26
N ARG A 407 8.70 5.63 -19.00
CA ARG A 407 7.78 5.04 -20.00
C ARG A 407 6.31 5.33 -19.69
N ALA A 408 6.05 6.12 -18.65
CA ALA A 408 4.72 6.51 -18.27
C ALA A 408 4.22 7.63 -19.19
N GLU A 409 2.92 7.67 -19.44
CA GLU A 409 2.26 8.82 -20.05
C GLU A 409 2.13 9.96 -19.04
N ILE A 410 1.79 9.62 -17.78
CA ILE A 410 1.60 10.57 -16.69
C ILE A 410 2.49 10.20 -15.51
N VAL A 411 3.28 11.16 -15.05
CA VAL A 411 4.07 11.03 -13.82
C VAL A 411 3.57 12.04 -12.80
N VAL A 412 3.14 11.58 -11.63
CA VAL A 412 2.71 12.43 -10.52
C VAL A 412 3.85 12.52 -9.51
N ALA A 413 4.31 13.73 -9.18
CA ALA A 413 5.43 13.96 -8.26
C ALA A 413 5.13 15.14 -7.31
N ASN A 414 5.90 15.27 -6.23
CA ASN A 414 5.87 16.49 -5.44
C ASN A 414 6.77 17.59 -6.03
N HIS A 415 6.48 18.85 -5.70
CA HIS A 415 7.32 20.00 -6.10
C HIS A 415 8.79 19.81 -5.72
N ALA A 416 9.06 19.37 -4.49
CA ALA A 416 10.43 19.19 -4.02
C ALA A 416 11.23 18.22 -4.90
N LEU A 417 10.67 17.07 -5.31
CA LEU A 417 11.36 16.12 -6.18
C LEU A 417 11.64 16.74 -7.56
N VAL A 418 10.66 17.42 -8.14
CA VAL A 418 10.80 18.06 -9.46
C VAL A 418 11.89 19.14 -9.42
N MET A 419 11.93 19.97 -8.37
CA MET A 419 12.94 21.01 -8.22
C MET A 419 14.35 20.44 -8.02
N VAL A 420 14.50 19.40 -7.21
CA VAL A 420 15.79 18.72 -7.02
C VAL A 420 16.29 18.13 -8.33
N GLN A 421 15.42 17.50 -9.13
CA GLN A 421 15.79 16.95 -10.44
C GLN A 421 16.23 18.04 -11.42
N ALA A 422 15.49 19.17 -11.48
CA ALA A 422 15.85 20.30 -12.33
C ALA A 422 17.21 20.90 -11.94
N ALA A 423 17.47 21.04 -10.64
CA ALA A 423 18.75 21.56 -10.13
C ALA A 423 19.94 20.63 -10.45
N LEU A 424 19.77 19.31 -10.25
CA LEU A 424 20.81 18.32 -10.54
C LEU A 424 21.14 18.25 -12.04
N ALA A 425 20.12 18.26 -12.89
CA ALA A 425 20.32 18.28 -14.34
C ALA A 425 21.04 19.56 -14.81
N GLY A 426 20.72 20.71 -14.21
CA GLY A 426 21.43 21.96 -14.48
C GLY A 426 22.89 21.96 -14.02
N ALA A 427 23.20 21.24 -12.92
CA ALA A 427 24.54 21.17 -12.36
C ALA A 427 25.47 20.18 -13.08
N LEU A 428 24.94 19.04 -13.53
CA LEU A 428 25.73 17.95 -14.12
C LEU A 428 25.82 18.02 -15.65
N GLY A 429 25.09 18.94 -16.30
CA GLY A 429 24.87 18.90 -17.74
C GLY A 429 24.00 17.69 -18.12
N GLU A 430 23.34 17.74 -19.28
CA GLU A 430 22.34 16.74 -19.71
C GLU A 430 22.88 15.29 -19.89
N ALA A 431 24.13 15.00 -19.52
CA ALA A 431 24.90 13.88 -20.05
C ALA A 431 25.16 12.67 -19.13
N GLU A 432 24.96 12.70 -17.81
CA GLU A 432 25.50 11.62 -16.95
C GLU A 432 24.54 10.66 -16.25
N GLU A 433 23.22 10.87 -16.22
CA GLU A 433 22.30 9.92 -15.52
C GLU A 433 21.13 9.38 -16.38
N GLY A 434 21.28 9.24 -17.70
CA GLY A 434 20.29 8.52 -18.53
C GLY A 434 18.82 8.98 -18.34
N GLY A 435 18.62 10.19 -17.86
CA GLY A 435 17.34 10.77 -17.49
C GLY A 435 17.20 12.08 -18.24
N THR A 436 16.57 12.02 -19.40
CA THR A 436 16.08 13.22 -20.07
C THR A 436 15.15 13.94 -19.10
N LEU A 437 15.43 15.21 -18.81
CA LEU A 437 14.48 16.03 -18.09
C LEU A 437 13.13 15.97 -18.83
N PRO A 438 12.01 15.81 -18.09
CA PRO A 438 10.69 15.87 -18.69
C PRO A 438 10.53 17.14 -19.53
N THR A 439 9.95 17.01 -20.72
CA THR A 439 9.74 18.15 -21.62
C THR A 439 8.43 18.88 -21.34
N ARG A 440 7.54 18.29 -20.54
CA ARG A 440 6.21 18.83 -20.21
C ARG A 440 5.92 18.68 -18.72
N TYR A 441 5.51 19.80 -18.13
CA TYR A 441 5.15 19.90 -16.72
C TYR A 441 3.78 20.56 -16.55
N VAL A 442 3.09 20.14 -15.51
CA VAL A 442 1.94 20.82 -14.92
C VAL A 442 2.26 21.04 -13.44
N PHE A 443 2.27 22.28 -12.99
CA PHE A 443 2.43 22.62 -11.57
C PHE A 443 1.05 22.91 -10.97
N ASP A 444 0.46 21.89 -10.34
CA ASP A 444 -0.74 22.02 -9.52
C ASP A 444 -0.39 22.65 -8.17
N GLU A 445 -1.30 23.47 -7.63
CA GLU A 445 -1.03 24.30 -6.44
C GLU A 445 0.29 25.09 -6.54
N GLY A 446 0.57 25.63 -7.73
CA GLY A 446 1.83 26.30 -8.08
C GLY A 446 2.20 27.53 -7.24
N HIS A 447 1.33 28.00 -6.35
CA HIS A 447 1.67 29.00 -5.35
C HIS A 447 2.61 28.49 -4.25
N HIS A 448 2.87 27.18 -4.22
CA HIS A 448 3.84 26.51 -3.33
C HIS A 448 5.17 26.15 -4.01
N VAL A 449 5.33 26.47 -5.29
CA VAL A 449 6.61 26.40 -6.03
C VAL A 449 7.41 27.65 -5.74
#